data_AF-A0A6A4GZN3-F1
#
_entry.id   AF-A0A6A4GZN3-F1
#
_cell.length_a   1.000
_cell.length_b   1.000
_cell.length_c   1.000
_cell.angle_alpha   90.00
_cell.angle_beta   90.00
_cell.angle_gamma   90.00
#
_symmetry.space_group_name_H-M   'P 1'
#
loop_
_entity.id
_entity.type
_entity.pdbx_description
1 polymer ?
#
loop_
_entity_poly.entity_id
_entity_poly.type
_entity_poly.pdbx_seq_one_letter_code
_entity_poly.pdbx_strand_id
1 'polypeptide(L)'
;MCNLFFMPPQALRIQFPHEQWPGWHITELNLQSVSLQPSSGNPNLSKISQLAVGVDPETCTDYSSDSPVFRGTILKAESISVTNGHVGAPSFSPFYNSGTMPSLALKFALREDLVDDLAQEAEVYEGALRPVQGITVPRCYGFFTGVGSEGQQIACLALEFWGESLQQPFKMLSIDIRYAEGNTIFFSFSLLNRVTDNRVAAYFFFS
;
A
#
# COMPACT_ATOMS: atom_id res chain seq x y z
N MET A 1 16.41 22.03 0.77
CA MET A 1 15.62 20.83 1.12
C MET A 1 15.86 19.82 0.01
N CYS A 2 16.54 18.71 0.31
CA CYS A 2 16.89 17.72 -0.70
C CYS A 2 15.63 16.93 -1.09
N ASN A 3 15.06 17.22 -2.27
CA ASN A 3 14.20 16.27 -2.96
C ASN A 3 15.09 15.10 -3.42
N LEU A 4 15.39 14.19 -2.50
CA LEU A 4 15.83 12.86 -2.89
C LEU A 4 14.66 12.29 -3.69
N PHE A 5 14.85 12.14 -5.01
CA PHE A 5 13.92 11.45 -5.88
C PHE A 5 13.65 10.07 -5.27
N PHE A 6 12.52 9.94 -4.60
CA PHE A 6 12.02 8.65 -4.16
C PHE A 6 11.64 7.89 -5.42
N MET A 7 12.49 6.95 -5.83
CA MET A 7 12.09 5.99 -6.85
C MET A 7 11.17 4.97 -6.18
N PRO A 8 9.91 4.84 -6.62
CA PRO A 8 9.04 3.81 -6.09
C PRO A 8 9.68 2.43 -6.32
N PRO A 9 9.46 1.47 -5.42
CA PRO A 9 9.89 0.09 -5.63
C PRO A 9 9.25 -0.46 -6.90
N GLN A 10 10.04 -1.21 -7.68
CA GLN A 10 9.58 -1.90 -8.89
C GLN A 10 8.90 -3.23 -8.57
N ALA A 11 9.17 -3.81 -7.41
CA ALA A 11 8.55 -5.04 -6.95
C ALA A 11 8.21 -4.99 -5.47
N LEU A 12 7.13 -5.68 -5.10
CA LEU A 12 6.65 -5.82 -3.73
C LEU A 12 6.56 -7.32 -3.40
N ARG A 13 7.32 -7.75 -2.40
CA ARG A 13 7.27 -9.11 -1.83
C ARG A 13 6.60 -9.06 -0.47
N ILE A 14 5.54 -9.84 -0.30
CA ILE A 14 4.68 -9.81 0.88
C ILE A 14 4.71 -11.19 1.51
N GLN A 15 5.04 -11.28 2.79
CA GLN A 15 5.05 -12.51 3.56
C GLN A 15 3.87 -12.53 4.53
N PHE A 16 3.06 -13.57 4.47
CA PHE A 16 1.89 -13.74 5.33
C PHE A 16 2.18 -14.73 6.47
N PRO A 17 1.51 -14.58 7.63
CA PRO A 17 1.62 -15.55 8.71
C PRO A 17 0.98 -16.89 8.30
N HIS A 18 1.77 -17.95 8.25
CA HIS A 18 1.36 -19.27 7.72
C HIS A 18 0.39 -20.04 8.66
N GLU A 19 0.40 -19.79 9.96
CA GLU A 19 -0.23 -20.69 10.95
C GLU A 19 -1.45 -20.11 11.67
N GLN A 20 -1.84 -18.87 11.36
CA GLN A 20 -2.76 -18.13 12.23
C GLN A 20 -4.14 -17.87 11.62
N TRP A 21 -4.30 -17.98 10.30
CA TRP A 21 -5.54 -17.60 9.62
C TRP A 21 -6.20 -18.80 8.91
N PRO A 22 -7.25 -19.40 9.51
CA PRO A 22 -7.98 -20.50 8.90
C PRO A 22 -8.49 -20.16 7.49
N GLY A 23 -8.20 -21.03 6.52
CA GLY A 23 -8.63 -20.83 5.12
C GLY A 23 -7.76 -19.89 4.29
N TRP A 24 -6.77 -19.22 4.89
CA TRP A 24 -5.77 -18.45 4.15
C TRP A 24 -4.56 -19.34 3.85
N HIS A 25 -4.30 -19.61 2.58
CA HIS A 25 -3.24 -20.53 2.13
C HIS A 25 -2.07 -19.81 1.44
N ILE A 26 -2.17 -18.49 1.28
CA ILE A 26 -1.16 -17.68 0.60
C ILE A 26 -0.07 -17.33 1.61
N THR A 27 1.12 -17.88 1.42
CA THR A 27 2.26 -17.70 2.34
C THR A 27 3.15 -16.53 1.91
N GLU A 28 3.19 -16.27 0.60
CA GLU A 28 3.97 -15.22 0.00
C GLU A 28 3.32 -14.73 -1.31
N LEU A 29 3.37 -13.43 -1.55
CA LEU A 29 3.02 -12.82 -2.83
C LEU A 29 4.18 -11.98 -3.37
N ASN A 30 4.43 -12.10 -4.67
CA ASN A 30 5.40 -11.29 -5.39
C ASN A 30 4.67 -10.50 -6.48
N LEU A 31 4.54 -9.20 -6.26
CA LEU A 31 3.81 -8.28 -7.13
C LEU A 31 4.79 -7.33 -7.83
N GLN A 32 4.45 -6.93 -9.05
CA GLN A 32 5.24 -5.99 -9.84
C GLN A 32 4.56 -4.63 -9.86
N SER A 33 5.36 -3.57 -9.76
CA SER A 33 4.86 -2.21 -9.86
C SER A 33 4.33 -1.96 -11.27
N VAL A 34 3.16 -1.34 -11.34
CA VAL A 34 2.62 -0.80 -12.58
C VAL A 34 2.90 0.68 -12.58
N SER A 35 3.77 1.14 -13.50
CA SER A 35 3.95 2.57 -13.68
C SER A 35 2.74 3.11 -14.43
N LEU A 36 1.95 3.96 -13.78
CA LEU A 36 0.79 4.61 -14.36
C LEU A 36 1.18 5.81 -15.26
N GLN A 37 2.49 6.10 -15.41
CA GLN A 37 3.00 7.12 -16.32
C GLN A 37 3.86 6.51 -17.44
N PRO A 38 3.79 7.05 -18.68
CA PRO A 38 4.64 6.59 -19.78
C PRO A 38 6.10 6.91 -19.50
N SER A 39 6.92 5.88 -19.29
CA SER A 39 8.35 6.02 -18.97
C SER A 39 9.14 6.55 -20.16
N SER A 40 9.54 7.83 -20.13
CA SER A 40 10.53 8.41 -21.04
C SER A 40 11.96 8.18 -20.53
N GLY A 41 12.32 6.93 -20.23
CA GLY A 41 13.57 6.56 -19.55
C GLY A 41 14.64 5.96 -20.46
N ASN A 42 15.88 6.41 -20.32
CA ASN A 42 17.08 5.92 -21.01
C ASN A 42 17.37 4.44 -20.66
N PRO A 43 17.60 3.53 -21.64
CA PRO A 43 17.66 2.08 -21.42
C PRO A 43 18.92 1.54 -20.69
N ASN A 44 19.90 2.38 -20.37
CA ASN A 44 21.24 1.92 -19.97
C ASN A 44 21.49 1.78 -18.45
N LEU A 45 20.50 1.99 -17.58
CA LEU A 45 20.65 1.74 -16.14
C LEU A 45 19.33 1.30 -15.50
N SER A 46 19.09 0.00 -15.36
CA SER A 46 17.96 -0.52 -14.59
C SER A 46 18.38 -0.74 -13.14
N LYS A 47 17.97 0.18 -12.26
CA LYS A 47 18.01 -0.05 -10.82
C LYS A 47 16.70 -0.74 -10.43
N ILE A 48 16.76 -2.03 -10.12
CA ILE A 48 15.59 -2.76 -9.61
C ILE A 48 15.51 -2.53 -8.11
N SER A 49 14.43 -1.89 -7.68
CA SER A 49 14.10 -1.68 -6.27
C SER A 49 13.03 -2.69 -5.85
N GLN A 50 13.28 -3.47 -4.81
CA GLN A 50 12.31 -4.41 -4.25
C GLN A 50 12.00 -4.04 -2.80
N LEU A 51 10.72 -4.00 -2.46
CA LEU A 51 10.22 -3.80 -1.10
C LEU A 51 9.72 -5.14 -0.55
N ALA A 52 10.31 -5.62 0.55
CA ALA A 52 9.86 -6.82 1.25
C ALA A 52 9.11 -6.41 2.52
N VAL A 53 7.91 -6.94 2.67
CA VAL A 53 6.97 -6.61 3.75
C VAL A 53 6.48 -7.89 4.41
N GLY A 54 6.48 -7.92 5.74
CA GLY A 54 5.87 -8.99 6.53
C GLY A 54 4.54 -8.50 7.08
N VAL A 55 3.47 -9.26 6.89
CA VAL A 55 2.14 -8.94 7.40
C VAL A 55 2.07 -9.23 8.89
N ASP A 56 1.46 -8.31 9.64
CA ASP A 56 1.30 -8.41 11.08
C ASP A 56 0.36 -9.59 11.43
N PRO A 57 0.80 -10.56 12.24
CA PRO A 57 -0.02 -11.69 12.67
C PRO A 57 -1.32 -11.29 13.39
N GLU A 58 -1.28 -10.18 14.13
CA GLU A 58 -2.39 -9.72 14.98
C GLU A 58 -3.35 -8.78 14.24
N THR A 59 -3.22 -8.66 12.93
CA THR A 59 -4.09 -7.79 12.14
C THR A 59 -5.55 -8.25 12.29
N CYS A 60 -6.41 -7.36 12.79
CA CYS A 60 -7.83 -7.62 13.04
C CYS A 60 -8.69 -7.54 11.77
N THR A 61 -8.07 -7.72 10.61
CA THR A 61 -8.69 -7.43 9.32
C THR A 61 -9.45 -8.64 8.83
N ASP A 62 -10.57 -8.40 8.15
CA ASP A 62 -11.34 -9.46 7.50
C ASP A 62 -10.55 -10.01 6.30
N TYR A 63 -9.61 -10.92 6.57
CA TYR A 63 -8.80 -11.60 5.56
C TYR A 63 -9.63 -12.51 4.65
N SER A 64 -10.91 -12.72 4.95
CA SER A 64 -11.85 -13.45 4.09
C SER A 64 -12.57 -12.53 3.08
N SER A 65 -12.38 -11.21 3.20
CA SER A 65 -12.87 -10.24 2.23
C SER A 65 -12.13 -10.36 0.90
N ASP A 66 -12.81 -9.96 -0.19
CA ASP A 66 -12.24 -9.84 -1.52
C ASP A 66 -11.30 -8.62 -1.67
N SER A 67 -11.39 -7.67 -0.72
CA SER A 67 -10.57 -6.46 -0.67
C SER A 67 -10.01 -6.17 0.72
N PRO A 68 -9.18 -7.07 1.29
CA PRO A 68 -8.66 -6.91 2.63
C PRO A 68 -7.61 -5.79 2.67
N VAL A 69 -7.48 -5.14 3.81
CA VAL A 69 -6.36 -4.23 4.10
C VAL A 69 -5.53 -4.91 5.17
N PHE A 70 -4.25 -5.14 4.96
CA PHE A 70 -3.37 -5.72 5.98
C PHE A 70 -2.42 -4.69 6.53
N ARG A 71 -2.12 -4.79 7.83
CA ARG A 71 -0.97 -4.08 8.40
C ARG A 71 0.30 -4.86 8.11
N GLY A 72 1.33 -4.19 7.62
CA GLY A 72 2.63 -4.77 7.31
C GLY A 72 3.79 -4.01 7.93
N THR A 73 4.93 -4.68 8.10
CA THR A 73 6.19 -4.08 8.51
C THR A 73 7.22 -4.31 7.42
N ILE A 74 7.97 -3.26 7.06
CA ILE A 74 9.05 -3.37 6.07
C ILE A 74 10.16 -4.24 6.68
N LEU A 75 10.42 -5.38 6.04
CA LEU A 75 11.49 -6.30 6.42
C LEU A 75 12.81 -5.90 5.76
N LYS A 76 12.73 -5.49 4.49
CA LYS A 76 13.90 -5.13 3.68
C LYS A 76 13.50 -4.24 2.53
N ALA A 77 14.34 -3.27 2.20
CA ALA A 77 14.25 -2.51 0.96
C ALA A 77 15.57 -2.69 0.21
N GLU A 78 15.53 -3.41 -0.90
CA GLU A 78 16.70 -3.75 -1.70
C GLU A 78 16.76 -2.87 -2.93
N SER A 79 17.98 -2.44 -3.28
CA SER A 79 18.21 -1.83 -4.57
C SER A 79 19.39 -2.48 -5.27
N ILE A 80 19.08 -3.13 -6.40
CA ILE A 80 20.03 -3.84 -7.25
C ILE A 80 20.34 -2.94 -8.43
N SER A 81 21.57 -2.45 -8.52
CA SER A 81 22.06 -1.76 -9.72
C SER A 81 22.54 -2.81 -10.73
N VAL A 82 21.87 -2.90 -11.88
CA VAL A 82 22.34 -3.73 -13.00
C VAL A 82 23.12 -2.83 -13.96
N THR A 83 24.43 -3.07 -14.07
CA THR A 83 25.30 -2.40 -15.05
C THR A 83 25.86 -3.44 -16.01
N ASN A 84 25.53 -3.36 -17.30
CA ASN A 84 26.09 -4.21 -18.37
C ASN A 84 26.09 -5.72 -18.05
N GLY A 85 24.96 -6.25 -17.54
CA GLY A 85 24.82 -7.68 -17.22
C GLY A 85 25.58 -8.15 -15.97
N HIS A 86 26.23 -7.25 -15.23
CA HIS A 86 26.76 -7.53 -13.90
C HIS A 86 25.79 -7.00 -12.84
N VAL A 87 25.35 -7.91 -11.96
CA VAL A 87 24.54 -7.59 -10.79
C VAL A 87 25.46 -6.95 -9.76
N GLY A 88 25.35 -5.64 -9.57
CA GLY A 88 26.04 -4.95 -8.48
C GLY A 88 25.55 -5.44 -7.12
N ALA A 89 26.42 -5.41 -6.11
CA ALA A 89 26.03 -5.79 -4.75
C ALA A 89 24.80 -4.96 -4.29
N PRO A 90 23.83 -5.56 -3.60
CA PRO A 90 22.65 -4.86 -3.12
C PRO A 90 23.08 -3.69 -2.25
N SER A 91 22.74 -2.47 -2.65
CA SER A 91 22.98 -1.29 -1.84
C SER A 91 21.75 -1.03 -0.99
N PHE A 92 21.95 -1.05 0.32
CA PHE A 92 20.95 -0.73 1.32
C PHE A 92 20.92 0.78 1.50
N SER A 93 19.90 1.45 0.99
CA SER A 93 19.67 2.84 1.40
C SER A 93 19.07 2.82 2.80
N PRO A 94 19.64 3.56 3.77
CA PRO A 94 19.04 3.75 5.07
C PRO A 94 17.85 4.69 4.88
N PHE A 95 16.71 4.11 4.52
CA PHE A 95 15.44 4.78 4.69
C PHE A 95 15.26 4.94 6.21
N TYR A 96 15.10 6.17 6.68
CA TYR A 96 14.76 6.57 8.07
C TYR A 96 15.91 6.81 9.06
N ASN A 97 16.03 8.08 9.46
CA ASN A 97 16.90 8.58 10.55
C ASN A 97 16.30 8.31 11.96
N SER A 98 15.20 7.56 12.08
CA SER A 98 14.43 7.41 13.33
C SER A 98 14.26 5.97 13.81
N GLY A 99 15.24 5.08 13.59
CA GLY A 99 15.37 3.77 14.27
C GLY A 99 14.23 2.74 14.15
N THR A 100 13.09 3.09 13.56
CA THR A 100 11.90 2.26 13.38
C THR A 100 11.47 2.37 11.92
N MET A 101 11.39 1.22 11.25
CA MET A 101 10.86 1.15 9.89
C MET A 101 9.36 1.47 9.93
N PRO A 102 8.82 2.25 8.98
CA PRO A 102 7.41 2.56 8.95
C PRO A 102 6.60 1.28 8.72
N SER A 103 5.46 1.19 9.41
CA SER A 103 4.42 0.22 9.09
C SER A 103 3.70 0.65 7.80
N LEU A 104 3.17 -0.33 7.08
CA LEU A 104 2.42 -0.16 5.85
C LEU A 104 0.98 -0.64 6.03
N ALA A 105 0.05 0.01 5.32
CA ALA A 105 -1.26 -0.52 5.02
C ALA A 105 -1.20 -1.11 3.60
N LEU A 106 -1.50 -2.40 3.47
CA LEU A 106 -1.50 -3.14 2.21
C LEU A 106 -2.95 -3.40 1.82
N LYS A 107 -3.49 -2.56 0.94
CA LYS A 107 -4.88 -2.71 0.47
C LYS A 107 -4.91 -3.59 -0.76
N PHE A 108 -5.62 -4.71 -0.71
CA PHE A 108 -5.69 -5.67 -1.78
C PHE A 108 -6.99 -5.57 -2.58
N ALA A 109 -6.89 -6.00 -3.83
CA ALA A 109 -7.99 -6.48 -4.65
C ALA A 109 -7.65 -7.92 -5.04
N LEU A 110 -8.31 -8.89 -4.41
CA LEU A 110 -8.09 -10.33 -4.63
C LEU A 110 -8.95 -10.90 -5.77
N ARG A 111 -9.89 -10.10 -6.27
CA ARG A 111 -10.69 -10.39 -7.46
C ARG A 111 -10.36 -9.42 -8.58
N GLU A 112 -10.42 -9.92 -9.80
CA GLU A 112 -10.11 -9.17 -11.02
C GLU A 112 -11.02 -7.95 -11.21
N ASP A 113 -12.31 -8.06 -10.89
CA ASP A 113 -13.26 -6.94 -11.03
C ASP A 113 -13.05 -5.80 -10.03
N LEU A 114 -12.21 -5.98 -9.02
CA LEU A 114 -11.83 -4.96 -8.04
C LEU A 114 -10.47 -4.30 -8.36
N VAL A 115 -9.72 -4.83 -9.33
CA VAL A 115 -8.39 -4.33 -9.68
C VAL A 115 -8.46 -2.92 -10.26
N ASP A 116 -9.43 -2.66 -11.14
CA ASP A 116 -9.61 -1.35 -11.79
C ASP A 116 -10.02 -0.27 -10.78
N ASP A 117 -10.89 -0.61 -9.83
CA ASP A 117 -11.29 0.31 -8.74
C ASP A 117 -10.07 0.69 -7.88
N LEU A 118 -9.23 -0.29 -7.54
CA LEU A 118 -8.01 -0.05 -6.76
C LEU A 118 -6.95 0.72 -7.57
N ALA A 119 -6.87 0.50 -8.89
CA ALA A 119 -6.00 1.27 -9.78
C ALA A 119 -6.45 2.74 -9.85
N GLN A 120 -7.76 3.00 -9.95
CA GLN A 120 -8.29 4.36 -9.92
C GLN A 120 -7.97 5.09 -8.61
N GLU A 121 -8.03 4.39 -7.47
CA GLU A 121 -7.59 4.94 -6.19
C GLU A 121 -6.09 5.27 -6.20
N ALA A 122 -5.25 4.39 -6.75
CA ALA A 122 -3.82 4.64 -6.89
C ALA A 122 -3.51 5.89 -7.75
N GLU A 123 -4.25 6.09 -8.85
CA GLU A 123 -4.14 7.29 -9.69
C GLU A 123 -4.44 8.58 -8.91
N VAL A 124 -5.42 8.55 -8.00
CA VAL A 124 -5.74 9.69 -7.12
C VAL A 124 -4.56 10.01 -6.20
N TYR A 125 -3.90 8.98 -5.64
CA TYR A 125 -2.69 9.14 -4.84
C TYR A 125 -1.53 9.74 -5.67
N GLU A 126 -1.23 9.18 -6.83
CA GLU A 126 -0.12 9.62 -7.69
C GLU A 126 -0.35 10.98 -8.35
N GLY A 127 -1.62 11.33 -8.57
CA GLY A 127 -2.04 12.60 -9.16
C GLY A 127 -2.41 13.65 -8.11
N ALA A 128 -3.70 13.75 -7.81
CA ALA A 128 -4.27 14.86 -7.05
C ALA A 128 -3.74 14.97 -5.61
N LEU A 129 -3.45 13.84 -4.96
CA LEU A 129 -3.01 13.82 -3.56
C LEU A 129 -1.49 13.92 -3.40
N ARG A 130 -0.71 13.79 -4.48
CA ARG A 130 0.75 13.82 -4.43
C ARG A 130 1.36 14.97 -3.59
N PRO A 131 0.85 16.22 -3.64
CA PRO A 131 1.43 17.32 -2.87
C PRO A 131 1.19 17.24 -1.35
N VAL A 132 0.20 16.45 -0.90
CA VAL A 132 -0.24 16.39 0.50
C VAL A 132 0.06 15.05 1.18
N GLN A 133 0.69 14.12 0.46
CA GLN A 133 1.12 12.83 0.99
C GLN A 133 2.17 12.95 2.11
N GLY A 134 1.98 12.19 3.18
CA GLY A 134 2.80 12.24 4.40
C GLY A 134 2.55 13.47 5.28
N ILE A 135 1.52 14.26 4.97
CA ILE A 135 1.11 15.43 5.75
C ILE A 135 -0.36 15.30 6.13
N THR A 136 -1.24 15.22 5.13
CA THR A 136 -2.70 15.17 5.32
C THR A 136 -3.30 13.84 4.89
N VAL A 137 -2.61 13.11 4.03
CA VAL A 137 -2.97 11.73 3.64
C VAL A 137 -1.73 10.83 3.72
N PRO A 138 -1.90 9.50 3.86
CA PRO A 138 -0.79 8.55 3.86
C PRO A 138 0.11 8.70 2.62
N ARG A 139 1.41 8.43 2.78
CA ARG A 139 2.28 8.25 1.61
C ARG A 139 1.89 6.99 0.85
N CYS A 140 1.79 7.09 -0.47
CA CYS A 140 1.67 5.98 -1.38
C CYS A 140 3.07 5.50 -1.77
N TYR A 141 3.35 4.24 -1.48
CA TYR A 141 4.60 3.58 -1.85
C TYR A 141 4.52 2.90 -3.21
N GLY A 142 3.30 2.69 -3.73
CA GLY A 142 3.06 2.26 -5.11
C GLY A 142 1.83 1.37 -5.25
N PHE A 143 1.46 1.16 -6.51
CA PHE A 143 0.46 0.18 -6.94
C PHE A 143 1.15 -0.99 -7.62
N PHE A 144 0.82 -2.20 -7.19
CA PHE A 144 1.44 -3.43 -7.62
C PHE A 144 0.39 -4.43 -8.08
N THR A 145 0.69 -5.17 -9.13
CA THR A 145 -0.17 -6.22 -9.67
C THR A 145 0.57 -7.54 -9.77
N GLY A 146 -0.18 -8.63 -9.75
CA GLY A 146 0.35 -9.97 -9.95
C GLY A 146 -0.76 -10.96 -10.25
N VAL A 147 -0.41 -12.24 -10.14
CA VAL A 147 -1.34 -13.35 -10.36
C VAL A 147 -1.49 -14.12 -9.06
N GLY A 148 -2.73 -14.35 -8.64
CA GLY A 148 -3.08 -15.14 -7.46
C GLY A 148 -2.88 -16.64 -7.67
N SER A 149 -3.09 -17.42 -6.61
CA SER A 149 -2.90 -18.88 -6.64
C SER A 149 -3.84 -19.61 -7.60
N GLU A 150 -4.98 -19.02 -7.95
CA GLU A 150 -5.97 -19.60 -8.87
C GLU A 150 -5.85 -19.02 -10.29
N GLY A 151 -4.79 -18.25 -10.57
CA GLY A 151 -4.56 -17.63 -11.87
C GLY A 151 -5.31 -16.32 -12.09
N GLN A 152 -6.07 -15.84 -11.11
CA GLN A 152 -6.77 -14.55 -11.18
C GLN A 152 -5.78 -13.38 -11.06
N GLN A 153 -6.07 -12.26 -11.72
CA GLN A 153 -5.32 -11.03 -11.50
C GLN A 153 -5.62 -10.48 -10.11
N ILE A 154 -4.57 -10.10 -9.39
CA ILE A 154 -4.68 -9.43 -8.09
C ILE A 154 -3.88 -8.13 -8.09
N ALA A 155 -4.27 -7.21 -7.23
CA ALA A 155 -3.58 -5.95 -7.04
C ALA A 155 -3.41 -5.59 -5.57
N CYS A 156 -2.40 -4.77 -5.28
CA CYS A 156 -2.10 -4.25 -3.97
C CYS A 156 -1.68 -2.77 -4.08
N LEU A 157 -2.31 -1.92 -3.30
CA LEU A 157 -1.90 -0.54 -3.05
C LEU A 157 -1.18 -0.49 -1.70
N ALA A 158 0.10 -0.10 -1.71
CA ALA A 158 0.89 0.00 -0.48
C ALA A 158 0.94 1.45 -0.01
N LEU A 159 0.43 1.68 1.21
CA LEU A 159 0.33 3.01 1.82
C LEU A 159 1.05 3.04 3.17
N GLU A 160 1.38 4.25 3.64
CA GLU A 160 1.84 4.49 5.01
C GLU A 160 0.73 4.11 6.00
N PHE A 161 1.07 3.35 7.03
CA PHE A 161 0.11 2.99 8.07
C PHE A 161 -0.05 4.14 9.06
N TRP A 162 -1.27 4.66 9.20
CA TRP A 162 -1.59 5.81 10.05
C TRP A 162 -2.43 5.46 11.29
N GLY A 163 -2.70 4.18 11.54
CA GLY A 163 -3.46 3.71 12.69
C GLY A 163 -4.61 2.79 12.33
N GLU A 164 -5.33 2.37 13.36
CA GLU A 164 -6.46 1.43 13.24
C GLU A 164 -7.78 2.14 12.94
N SER A 165 -8.67 1.39 12.30
CA SER A 165 -10.06 1.78 12.07
C SER A 165 -10.84 1.97 13.38
N LEU A 166 -11.71 2.98 13.42
CA LEU A 166 -12.64 3.19 14.51
C LEU A 166 -13.64 2.03 14.56
N GLN A 167 -13.70 1.35 15.70
CA GLN A 167 -14.57 0.19 15.94
C GLN A 167 -16.05 0.56 16.08
N GLN A 168 -16.36 1.86 16.11
CA GLN A 168 -17.73 2.36 16.18
C GLN A 168 -17.86 3.67 15.42
N PRO A 169 -19.06 4.03 14.94
CA PRO A 169 -19.28 5.30 14.26
C PRO A 169 -18.73 6.47 15.07
N PHE A 170 -18.07 7.42 14.40
CA PHE A 170 -17.42 8.56 15.08
C PHE A 170 -18.36 9.28 16.07
N LYS A 171 -19.65 9.45 15.73
CA LYS A 171 -20.66 10.06 16.60
C LYS A 171 -20.91 9.33 17.93
N MET A 172 -20.55 8.06 18.02
CA MET A 172 -20.71 7.22 19.21
C MET A 172 -19.46 7.21 20.10
N LEU A 173 -18.33 7.72 19.60
CA LEU A 173 -17.14 7.94 20.43
C LEU A 173 -17.46 8.99 21.51
N SER A 174 -16.82 8.83 22.68
CA SER A 174 -16.92 9.83 23.76
C SER A 174 -16.44 11.19 23.26
N ILE A 175 -16.94 12.27 23.87
CA ILE A 175 -16.54 13.63 23.49
C ILE A 175 -15.02 13.83 23.61
N ASP A 176 -14.41 13.24 24.64
CA ASP A 176 -12.96 13.31 24.87
C ASP A 176 -12.16 12.65 23.75
N ILE A 177 -12.60 11.47 23.28
CA ILE A 177 -11.97 10.78 22.15
C ILE A 177 -12.18 11.59 20.86
N ARG A 178 -13.37 12.15 20.63
CA ARG A 178 -13.60 12.99 19.44
C ARG A 178 -12.77 14.26 19.41
N TYR A 179 -12.46 14.85 20.57
CA TYR A 179 -11.56 16.01 20.65
C TYR A 179 -10.08 15.61 20.49
N ALA A 180 -9.68 14.46 21.04
CA ALA A 180 -8.32 13.94 20.88
C ALA A 180 -8.05 13.50 19.43
N GLU A 181 -8.99 12.77 18.83
CA GLU A 181 -8.91 12.25 17.46
C GLU A 181 -9.34 13.28 16.41
N GLY A 182 -9.98 14.39 16.79
CA GLY A 182 -10.41 15.45 15.86
C GLY A 182 -9.27 16.06 15.03
N ASN A 183 -8.02 15.89 15.47
CA ASN A 183 -6.81 16.29 14.75
C ASN A 183 -6.13 15.12 13.98
N THR A 184 -6.64 13.89 14.12
CA THR A 184 -6.03 12.63 13.68
C THR A 184 -7.06 11.68 13.01
N ILE A 185 -8.22 12.18 12.58
CA ILE A 185 -9.16 11.37 11.78
C ILE A 185 -8.60 11.26 10.37
N PHE A 186 -8.21 10.06 9.99
CA PHE A 186 -7.58 9.79 8.70
C PHE A 186 -8.55 9.25 7.66
N PHE A 187 -8.38 9.74 6.45
CA PHE A 187 -9.23 9.43 5.29
C PHE A 187 -8.57 8.28 4.51
N SER A 188 -9.17 7.10 4.57
CA SER A 188 -8.96 6.09 3.53
C SER A 188 -9.99 6.33 2.43
N PHE A 189 -9.53 6.60 1.21
CA PHE A 189 -10.39 6.78 0.03
C PHE A 189 -10.76 5.41 -0.54
N SER A 190 -11.74 4.70 0.01
CA SER A 190 -12.32 3.59 -0.76
C SER A 190 -13.28 4.15 -1.80
N LEU A 191 -12.80 4.22 -3.04
CA LEU A 191 -13.56 4.55 -4.25
C LEU A 191 -14.43 3.37 -4.68
N LEU A 192 -15.25 2.81 -3.77
CA LEU A 192 -16.23 1.80 -4.18
C LEU A 192 -17.40 2.53 -4.87
N ASN A 193 -17.30 2.64 -6.19
CA ASN A 193 -18.34 3.19 -7.06
C ASN A 193 -19.60 2.33 -6.98
N ARG A 194 -20.52 2.69 -6.07
CA ARG A 194 -21.96 2.48 -6.34
C ARG A 194 -22.58 3.81 -6.71
N VAL A 195 -22.70 3.98 -8.02
CA VAL A 195 -23.42 5.03 -8.73
C VAL A 195 -24.79 5.30 -8.07
N THR A 196 -24.87 6.39 -7.32
CA THR A 196 -26.00 7.32 -7.34
C THR A 196 -25.51 8.67 -6.80
N ASP A 197 -25.67 9.71 -7.61
CA ASP A 197 -25.42 11.14 -7.36
C ASP A 197 -23.99 11.68 -7.49
N ASN A 198 -23.89 12.74 -8.31
CA ASN A 198 -22.74 13.58 -8.65
C ASN A 198 -22.13 14.34 -7.45
N ARG A 199 -21.78 13.63 -6.39
CA ARG A 199 -21.01 14.14 -5.26
C ARG A 199 -19.90 13.15 -4.99
N VAL A 200 -18.65 13.60 -5.11
CA VAL A 200 -17.49 12.88 -4.61
C VAL A 200 -17.65 12.78 -3.09
N ALA A 201 -18.31 11.73 -2.62
CA ALA A 201 -18.37 11.39 -1.21
C ALA A 201 -17.13 10.56 -0.91
N ALA A 202 -16.23 11.09 -0.08
CA ALA A 202 -15.20 10.29 0.56
C ALA A 202 -15.93 9.28 1.47
N TYR A 203 -16.06 8.04 1.04
CA TYR A 203 -16.63 6.99 1.85
C TYR A 203 -15.58 6.51 2.86
N PHE A 204 -15.90 6.70 4.15
CA PHE A 204 -15.20 6.07 5.26
C PHE A 204 -15.51 4.57 5.22
N PHE A 205 -14.60 3.76 4.70
CA PHE A 205 -14.69 2.32 4.90
C PHE A 205 -13.94 1.96 6.18
N PHE A 206 -14.72 1.86 7.27
CA PHE A 206 -14.37 1.00 8.40
C PHE A 206 -14.87 -0.40 8.00
N SER A 207 -13.95 -1.30 7.62
CA SER A 207 -14.26 -2.73 7.52
C SER A 207 -14.50 -3.30 8.90
#